data_AF-A0A4W5LCW4-F1
#
_entry.id   AF-A0A4W5LCW4-F1
#
_cell.length_a   1.000
_cell.length_b   1.000
_cell.length_c   1.000
_cell.angle_alpha   90.00
_cell.angle_beta   90.00
_cell.angle_gamma   90.00
#
_symmetry.space_group_name_H-M   'P 1'
#
loop_
_entity.id
_entity.type
_entity.pdbx_description
1 polymer ?
#
loop_
_entity_poly.entity_id
_entity_poly.type
_entity_poly.pdbx_seq_one_letter_code
_entity_poly.pdbx_strand_id
1 'polypeptide(L)'
;MASKEKIHLVDAGLKINSPYPTILRTERDVDLIISLDFSAGDPFETVFSAKEYACQQKLPFPPVNESVREENDHPQDCYVFEGRRPEEPTVMHMPLFNLQNCQGEQEIKKEREKYKTFQQHYGASAIQHLLKKSKDNLKNNKDRILGQIIMAVQRRKNRKSVA
;
A
#
# COMPACT_ATOMS: atom_id res chain seq x y z
N MET A 1 -17.74 24.36 33.93
CA MET A 1 -17.05 25.00 32.79
C MET A 1 -16.29 23.92 32.05
N ALA A 2 -16.69 23.61 30.81
CA ALA A 2 -15.91 22.66 30.01
C ALA A 2 -14.52 23.28 29.76
N SER A 3 -13.47 22.60 30.21
CA SER A 3 -12.11 22.89 29.77
C SER A 3 -12.12 22.93 28.25
N LYS A 4 -11.66 24.02 27.63
CA LYS A 4 -11.37 24.03 26.19
C LYS A 4 -10.15 23.12 25.98
N GLU A 5 -10.40 21.82 25.87
CA GLU A 5 -9.38 20.84 25.52
C GLU A 5 -8.73 21.27 24.21
N LYS A 6 -7.40 21.43 24.24
CA LYS A 6 -6.60 21.71 23.06
C LYS A 6 -6.35 20.38 22.35
N ILE A 7 -6.78 20.29 21.10
CA ILE A 7 -6.50 19.12 20.25
C ILE A 7 -5.23 19.42 19.45
N HIS A 8 -4.27 18.50 19.50
CA HIS A 8 -3.05 18.58 18.72
C HIS A 8 -3.16 17.66 17.50
N LEU A 9 -3.14 18.25 16.31
CA LEU A 9 -3.10 17.51 15.05
C LEU A 9 -1.64 17.39 14.62
N VAL A 10 -1.25 16.18 14.23
CA VAL A 10 0.11 15.86 13.76
C VAL A 10 0.04 15.03 12.49
N ASP A 11 1.15 14.95 11.76
CA ASP A 11 1.26 14.13 10.56
C ASP A 11 1.05 12.64 10.90
N ALA A 12 0.17 11.98 10.15
CA ALA A 12 -0.14 10.56 10.32
C ALA A 12 1.05 9.66 9.96
N GLY A 13 1.98 10.14 9.11
CA GLY A 13 3.23 9.46 8.77
C GLY A 13 4.12 9.17 9.98
N LEU A 14 3.90 9.85 11.11
CA LEU A 14 4.57 9.54 12.38
C LEU A 14 4.10 8.22 13.02
N LYS A 15 2.98 7.65 12.56
CA LYS A 15 2.42 6.40 13.09
C LYS A 15 2.28 5.32 12.02
N ILE A 16 1.60 5.62 10.92
CA ILE A 16 1.48 4.73 9.75
C ILE A 16 1.59 5.60 8.51
N ASN A 17 2.64 5.39 7.72
CA ASN A 17 2.90 6.14 6.47
C ASN A 17 1.96 5.75 5.31
N SER A 18 0.71 5.40 5.64
CA SER A 18 -0.33 5.03 4.69
C SER A 18 -1.72 5.15 5.35
N PRO A 19 -2.75 5.62 4.64
CA PRO A 19 -4.06 5.94 5.23
C PRO A 19 -4.95 4.72 5.56
N TYR A 20 -4.37 3.54 5.80
CA TYR A 20 -5.08 2.31 6.16
C TYR A 20 -6.12 2.48 7.27
N PRO A 21 -5.86 3.19 8.40
CA PRO A 21 -6.85 3.38 9.45
C PRO A 21 -8.20 3.93 8.96
N THR A 22 -8.17 4.80 7.96
CA THR A 22 -9.41 5.33 7.41
C THR A 22 -10.14 4.27 6.58
N ILE A 23 -9.41 3.53 5.74
CA ILE A 23 -9.96 2.55 4.79
C ILE A 23 -10.48 1.29 5.51
N LEU A 24 -9.83 0.87 6.59
CA LEU A 24 -10.16 -0.34 7.35
C LEU A 24 -11.40 -0.21 8.26
N ARG A 25 -12.06 0.94 8.25
CA ARG A 25 -13.35 1.10 8.94
C ARG A 25 -14.38 0.14 8.35
N THR A 26 -14.97 -0.70 9.20
CA THR A 26 -15.91 -1.75 8.80
C THR A 26 -17.14 -1.21 8.08
N GLU A 27 -17.59 0.00 8.42
CA GLU A 27 -18.74 0.64 7.73
C GLU A 27 -18.48 0.92 6.25
N ARG A 28 -17.22 0.96 5.81
CA ARG A 28 -16.89 1.16 4.39
C ARG A 28 -17.01 -0.11 3.56
N ASP A 29 -17.08 -1.29 4.19
CA ASP A 29 -17.29 -2.59 3.56
C ASP A 29 -16.39 -2.78 2.31
N VAL A 30 -15.08 -2.56 2.49
CA VAL A 30 -14.08 -2.57 1.40
C VAL A 30 -13.67 -4.00 1.07
N ASP A 31 -13.82 -4.38 -0.20
CA ASP A 31 -13.45 -5.72 -0.69
C ASP A 31 -11.98 -5.81 -1.18
N LEU A 32 -11.45 -4.73 -1.76
CA LEU A 32 -10.12 -4.65 -2.37
C LEU A 32 -9.47 -3.31 -2.03
N ILE A 33 -8.22 -3.36 -1.56
CA ILE A 33 -7.37 -2.19 -1.31
C ILE A 33 -6.20 -2.25 -2.31
N ILE A 34 -6.09 -1.23 -3.16
CA ILE A 34 -4.89 -1.02 -3.99
C ILE A 34 -3.99 -0.04 -3.24
N SER A 35 -2.92 -0.58 -2.65
CA SER A 35 -1.98 0.13 -1.79
C SER A 35 -0.74 0.52 -2.59
N LEU A 36 -0.55 1.83 -2.79
CA LEU A 36 0.64 2.37 -3.44
C LEU A 36 1.61 2.83 -2.36
N ASP A 37 2.81 2.24 -2.33
CA ASP A 37 3.81 2.55 -1.30
C ASP A 37 4.91 3.46 -1.86
N PHE A 38 5.17 4.53 -1.11
CA PHE A 38 6.17 5.54 -1.41
C PHE A 38 7.16 5.70 -0.24
N SER A 39 7.30 4.66 0.58
CA SER A 39 8.15 4.70 1.76
C SER A 39 9.62 4.83 1.36
N ALA A 40 10.37 5.65 2.11
CA ALA A 40 11.79 5.86 1.83
C ALA A 40 12.66 4.66 2.24
N GLY A 41 12.16 3.83 3.16
CA GLY A 41 12.86 2.68 3.75
C GLY A 41 12.33 1.34 3.24
N ASP A 42 11.82 0.53 4.17
CA ASP A 42 11.26 -0.78 3.88
C ASP A 42 9.94 -0.62 3.07
N PRO A 43 9.87 -1.13 1.83
CA PRO A 43 8.68 -0.98 0.98
C PRO A 43 7.44 -1.66 1.57
N PHE A 44 7.59 -2.61 2.51
CA PHE A 44 6.48 -3.31 3.13
C PHE A 44 6.13 -2.79 4.53
N GLU A 45 6.87 -1.80 5.06
CA GLU A 45 6.65 -1.27 6.41
C GLU A 45 5.17 -0.89 6.62
N THR A 46 4.59 -0.17 5.64
CA THR A 46 3.22 0.32 5.74
C THR A 46 2.18 -0.80 5.80
N VAL A 47 2.35 -1.89 5.06
CA VAL A 47 1.41 -3.03 5.07
C VAL A 47 1.55 -3.85 6.35
N PHE A 48 2.76 -3.99 6.89
CA PHE A 48 2.98 -4.64 8.19
C PHE A 48 2.45 -3.80 9.36
N SER A 49 2.68 -2.49 9.37
CA SER A 49 2.09 -1.59 10.37
C SER A 49 0.56 -1.57 10.29
N ALA A 50 -0.01 -1.69 9.08
CA ALA A 50 -1.46 -1.83 8.91
C ALA A 50 -2.00 -3.14 9.46
N LYS A 51 -1.30 -4.27 9.23
CA LYS A 51 -1.61 -5.58 9.83
C LYS A 51 -1.60 -5.50 11.35
N GLU A 52 -0.57 -4.89 11.94
CA GLU A 52 -0.47 -4.71 13.38
C GLU A 52 -1.60 -3.81 13.93
N TYR A 53 -1.85 -2.68 13.29
CA TYR A 53 -2.94 -1.77 13.65
C TYR A 53 -4.30 -2.48 13.61
N ALA A 54 -4.58 -3.22 12.53
CA ALA A 54 -5.82 -3.96 12.39
C ALA A 54 -5.97 -5.01 13.50
N CYS A 55 -4.89 -5.73 13.84
CA CYS A 55 -4.88 -6.68 14.96
C CYS A 55 -5.22 -5.99 16.29
N GLN A 56 -4.57 -4.86 16.60
CA GLN A 56 -4.81 -4.09 17.83
C GLN A 56 -6.25 -3.57 17.91
N GLN A 57 -6.82 -3.14 16.78
CA GLN A 57 -8.20 -2.63 16.69
C GLN A 57 -9.25 -3.73 16.47
N LYS A 58 -8.84 -5.01 16.40
CA LYS A 58 -9.71 -6.15 16.07
C LYS A 58 -10.46 -5.99 14.74
N LEU A 59 -9.82 -5.34 13.77
CA LEU A 59 -10.33 -5.15 12.42
C LEU A 59 -9.90 -6.30 11.51
N PRO A 60 -10.73 -6.69 10.52
CA PRO A 60 -10.34 -7.64 9.49
C PRO A 60 -9.17 -7.14 8.65
N PHE A 61 -8.15 -7.97 8.46
CA PHE A 61 -7.02 -7.70 7.58
C PHE A 61 -6.45 -9.02 7.06
N PRO A 62 -6.02 -9.09 5.79
CA PRO A 62 -5.47 -10.33 5.26
C PRO A 62 -4.14 -10.68 5.94
N PRO A 63 -3.76 -11.97 5.97
CA PRO A 63 -2.43 -12.35 6.38
C PRO A 63 -1.39 -11.80 5.39
N VAL A 64 -0.36 -11.17 5.93
CA VAL A 64 0.81 -10.72 5.17
C VAL A 64 1.93 -11.73 5.40
N ASN A 65 2.43 -12.33 4.30
CA ASN A 65 3.52 -13.30 4.35
C ASN A 65 4.83 -12.59 4.71
N GLU A 66 5.54 -13.08 5.73
CA GLU A 66 6.82 -12.49 6.18
C GLU A 66 7.94 -12.65 5.14
N SER A 67 7.86 -13.65 4.25
CA SER A 67 8.91 -13.90 3.25
C SER A 67 9.10 -12.74 2.27
N VAL A 68 8.10 -11.87 2.09
CA VAL A 68 8.24 -10.68 1.22
C VAL A 68 9.35 -9.74 1.71
N ARG A 69 9.71 -9.79 3.01
CA ARG A 69 10.80 -8.99 3.57
C ARG A 69 12.17 -9.38 3.02
N GLU A 70 12.32 -10.59 2.49
CA GLU A 70 13.54 -11.05 1.83
C GLU A 70 13.78 -10.29 0.51
N GLU A 71 12.71 -9.71 -0.06
CA GLU A 71 12.74 -8.96 -1.32
C GLU A 71 12.86 -7.43 -1.10
N ASN A 72 13.15 -6.96 0.11
CA ASN A 72 13.17 -5.51 0.46
C ASN A 72 14.05 -4.63 -0.45
N ASP A 73 15.19 -5.16 -0.87
CA ASP A 73 16.15 -4.47 -1.74
C ASP A 73 15.76 -4.55 -3.23
N HIS A 74 14.97 -5.55 -3.60
CA HIS A 74 14.62 -5.88 -4.97
C HIS A 74 13.16 -6.32 -5.11
N PRO A 75 12.19 -5.49 -4.66
CA PRO A 75 10.80 -5.92 -4.65
C PRO A 75 10.27 -6.11 -6.08
N GLN A 76 9.34 -7.03 -6.25
CA GLN A 76 8.46 -7.11 -7.40
C GLN A 76 7.54 -5.89 -7.46
N ASP A 77 6.90 -5.71 -8.60
CA ASP A 77 6.03 -4.59 -8.88
C ASP A 77 4.68 -4.64 -8.15
N CYS A 78 4.23 -5.84 -7.82
CA CYS A 78 2.98 -6.03 -7.09
C CYS A 78 2.94 -7.34 -6.29
N TYR A 79 2.41 -7.21 -5.07
CA TYR A 79 2.12 -8.28 -4.13
C TYR A 79 0.61 -8.31 -3.83
N VAL A 80 0.03 -9.50 -3.74
CA VAL A 80 -1.39 -9.67 -3.42
C VAL A 80 -1.50 -10.47 -2.13
N PHE A 81 -2.09 -9.87 -1.11
CA PHE A 81 -2.41 -10.50 0.17
C PHE A 81 -3.91 -10.76 0.21
N GLU A 82 -4.30 -12.01 -0.06
CA GLU A 82 -5.70 -12.40 -0.16
C GLU A 82 -6.36 -12.51 1.21
N GLY A 83 -7.56 -11.93 1.33
CA GLY A 83 -8.40 -12.12 2.51
C GLY A 83 -8.92 -13.55 2.59
N ARG A 84 -8.79 -14.19 3.75
CA ARG A 84 -9.21 -15.58 3.98
C ARG A 84 -10.67 -15.68 4.43
N ARG A 85 -11.20 -14.64 5.08
CA ARG A 85 -12.58 -14.60 5.60
C ARG A 85 -13.40 -13.51 4.93
N PRO A 86 -14.72 -13.66 4.71
CA PRO A 86 -15.54 -12.71 3.94
C PRO A 86 -15.40 -11.22 4.31
N GLU A 87 -15.07 -10.93 5.56
CA GLU A 87 -14.86 -9.59 6.11
C GLU A 87 -13.46 -9.00 5.86
N GLU A 88 -12.47 -9.81 5.48
CA GLU A 88 -11.10 -9.36 5.23
C GLU A 88 -10.94 -8.84 3.79
N PRO A 89 -10.48 -7.58 3.59
CA PRO A 89 -10.19 -7.10 2.25
C PRO A 89 -9.03 -7.89 1.64
N THR A 90 -8.97 -7.97 0.32
CA THR A 90 -7.72 -8.30 -0.37
C THR A 90 -6.87 -7.03 -0.47
N VAL A 91 -5.56 -7.13 -0.20
CA VAL A 91 -4.63 -6.00 -0.33
C VAL A 91 -3.69 -6.26 -1.50
N MET A 92 -3.77 -5.43 -2.54
CA MET A 92 -2.84 -5.39 -3.65
C MET A 92 -1.82 -4.27 -3.40
N HIS A 93 -0.60 -4.62 -3.01
CA HIS A 93 0.44 -3.70 -2.60
C HIS A 93 1.50 -3.51 -3.70
N MET A 94 1.83 -2.26 -4.00
CA MET A 94 2.73 -1.87 -5.09
C MET A 94 3.82 -0.91 -4.59
N PRO A 95 5.05 -1.41 -4.39
CA PRO A 95 6.21 -0.57 -4.13
C PRO A 95 6.51 0.37 -5.32
N LEU A 96 6.80 1.64 -5.05
CA LEU A 96 7.09 2.63 -6.09
C LEU A 96 8.28 2.24 -6.98
N PHE A 97 9.39 1.80 -6.37
CA PHE A 97 10.58 1.32 -7.09
C PHE A 97 10.70 -0.17 -6.92
N ASN A 98 10.73 -0.88 -8.05
CA ASN A 98 10.67 -2.34 -8.10
C ASN A 98 11.41 -2.87 -9.34
N LEU A 99 11.57 -4.19 -9.43
CA LEU A 99 12.33 -4.84 -10.50
C LEU A 99 11.76 -4.65 -11.91
N GLN A 100 10.48 -4.33 -12.05
CA GLN A 100 9.88 -4.11 -13.38
C GLN A 100 10.10 -2.69 -13.90
N ASN A 101 10.02 -1.69 -13.02
CA ASN A 101 10.20 -0.30 -13.44
C ASN A 101 11.64 0.23 -13.22
N CYS A 102 12.43 -0.43 -12.38
CA CYS A 102 13.85 -0.21 -12.18
C CYS A 102 14.59 -1.48 -12.59
N GLN A 103 15.48 -1.37 -13.57
CA GLN A 103 16.12 -2.49 -14.27
C GLN A 103 17.16 -3.21 -13.38
N GLY A 104 16.73 -3.73 -12.23
CA GLY A 104 17.57 -4.38 -11.22
C GLY A 104 17.75 -3.58 -9.93
N GLU A 105 18.25 -4.28 -8.91
CA GLU A 105 18.47 -3.77 -7.54
C GLU A 105 19.32 -2.49 -7.48
N GLN A 106 20.37 -2.41 -8.31
CA GLN A 106 21.24 -1.22 -8.34
C GLN A 106 20.50 0.04 -8.79
N GLU A 107 19.57 -0.10 -9.73
CA GLU A 107 18.76 1.04 -10.19
C GLU A 107 17.71 1.39 -9.13
N ILE A 108 17.13 0.41 -8.43
CA ILE A 108 16.24 0.66 -7.29
C ILE A 108 16.96 1.49 -6.22
N LYS A 109 18.19 1.13 -5.86
CA LYS A 109 19.01 1.86 -4.89
C LYS A 109 19.26 3.31 -5.32
N LYS A 110 19.67 3.54 -6.58
CA LYS A 110 19.88 4.89 -7.13
C LYS A 110 18.61 5.73 -7.11
N GLU A 111 17.47 5.15 -7.46
CA GLU A 111 16.20 5.85 -7.47
C GLU A 111 15.78 6.23 -6.03
N ARG A 112 15.90 5.31 -5.06
CA ARG A 112 15.66 5.62 -3.64
C ARG A 112 16.59 6.70 -3.10
N GLU A 113 17.86 6.70 -3.52
CA GLU A 113 18.83 7.73 -3.13
C GLU A 113 18.53 9.10 -3.75
N LYS A 114 17.99 9.11 -4.98
CA LYS A 114 17.62 10.33 -5.69
C LYS A 114 16.33 10.93 -5.18
N TYR A 115 15.34 10.11 -4.84
CA TYR A 115 14.00 10.54 -4.44
C TYR A 115 13.77 10.38 -2.93
N LYS A 116 14.53 11.13 -2.12
CA LYS A 116 14.42 11.13 -0.65
C LYS A 116 13.28 12.02 -0.16
N THR A 117 12.81 11.77 1.06
CA THR A 117 11.78 12.59 1.73
C THR A 117 12.28 14.02 2.02
N PHE A 118 13.50 14.15 2.53
CA PHE A 118 14.11 15.44 2.88
C PHE A 118 15.09 15.88 1.80
N GLN A 119 14.69 16.87 1.01
CA GLN A 119 15.49 17.45 -0.08
C GLN A 119 14.84 18.75 -0.58
N GLN A 120 15.52 19.42 -1.51
CA GLN A 120 14.97 20.57 -2.22
C GLN A 120 13.91 20.15 -3.25
N HIS A 121 13.23 21.14 -3.83
CA HIS A 121 12.20 20.89 -4.84
C HIS A 121 12.77 20.14 -6.05
N TYR A 122 11.97 19.26 -6.65
CA TYR A 122 12.32 18.63 -7.91
C TYR A 122 12.25 19.63 -9.07
N GLY A 123 13.20 19.54 -10.00
CA GLY A 123 13.06 20.14 -11.32
C GLY A 123 12.02 19.39 -12.17
N ALA A 124 11.56 20.02 -13.25
CA ALA A 124 10.53 19.45 -14.12
C ALA A 124 10.89 18.05 -14.66
N SER A 125 12.15 17.80 -15.00
CA SER A 125 12.62 16.49 -15.48
C SER A 125 12.52 15.40 -14.42
N ALA A 126 12.85 15.71 -13.15
CA ALA A 126 12.74 14.76 -12.04
C ALA A 126 11.27 14.46 -11.71
N ILE A 127 10.40 15.47 -11.75
CA ILE A 127 8.94 15.28 -11.59
C ILE A 127 8.40 14.36 -12.69
N GLN A 128 8.74 14.65 -13.96
CA GLN A 128 8.29 13.85 -15.10
C GLN A 128 8.79 12.41 -15.03
N HIS A 129 10.05 12.21 -14.60
CA HIS A 129 10.63 10.89 -14.41
C HIS A 129 9.88 10.08 -13.34
N LEU A 130 9.70 10.65 -12.14
CA LEU A 130 9.02 9.95 -11.05
C LEU A 130 7.56 9.65 -11.42
N LEU A 131 6.87 10.63 -12.04
CA LEU A 131 5.51 10.45 -12.54
C LEU A 131 5.44 9.33 -13.60
N LYS A 132 6.44 9.24 -14.49
CA LYS A 132 6.52 8.15 -15.47
C LYS A 132 6.68 6.80 -14.78
N LYS A 133 7.60 6.67 -13.81
CA LYS A 133 7.80 5.44 -13.03
C LYS A 133 6.53 4.98 -12.34
N SER A 134 5.79 5.89 -11.69
CA SER A 134 4.51 5.56 -11.05
C SER A 134 3.44 5.15 -12.06
N LYS A 135 3.35 5.83 -13.21
CA LYS A 135 2.42 5.47 -14.30
C LYS A 135 2.74 4.10 -14.88
N ASP A 136 4.01 3.81 -15.13
CA ASP A 136 4.45 2.55 -15.70
C ASP A 136 4.17 1.41 -14.71
N ASN A 137 4.33 1.63 -13.40
CA ASN A 137 3.98 0.64 -12.37
C ASN A 137 2.50 0.19 -12.45
N LEU A 138 1.59 1.16 -12.57
CA LEU A 138 0.16 0.87 -12.73
C LEU A 138 -0.17 0.20 -14.08
N LYS A 139 0.49 0.64 -15.17
CA LYS A 139 0.29 0.05 -16.50
C LYS A 139 0.76 -1.39 -16.56
N ASN A 140 1.94 -1.68 -16.01
CA ASN A 140 2.52 -3.03 -15.97
C ASN A 140 1.61 -4.00 -15.18
N ASN A 141 0.92 -3.49 -14.17
CA ASN A 141 0.01 -4.28 -13.34
C ASN A 141 -1.47 -4.20 -13.76
N LYS A 142 -1.79 -3.62 -14.93
CA LYS A 142 -3.19 -3.40 -15.37
C LYS A 142 -4.03 -4.67 -15.34
N ASP A 143 -3.52 -5.77 -15.89
CA ASP A 143 -4.28 -7.02 -15.98
C ASP A 143 -4.44 -7.68 -14.60
N ARG A 144 -3.42 -7.57 -13.74
CA ARG A 144 -3.52 -8.00 -12.34
C ARG A 144 -4.54 -7.19 -11.56
N ILE A 145 -4.59 -5.86 -11.76
CA ILE A 145 -5.58 -4.98 -11.14
C ILE A 145 -6.99 -5.39 -11.58
N LEU A 146 -7.20 -5.58 -12.88
CA LEU A 146 -8.48 -6.03 -13.42
C LEU A 146 -8.88 -7.39 -12.85
N GLY A 147 -7.95 -8.34 -12.76
CA GLY A 147 -8.17 -9.65 -12.15
C GLY A 147 -8.62 -9.54 -10.70
N GLN A 148 -7.94 -8.74 -9.89
CA GLN A 148 -8.30 -8.53 -8.48
C GLN A 148 -9.67 -7.84 -8.32
N ILE A 149 -10.02 -6.89 -9.20
CA ILE A 149 -11.36 -6.29 -9.23
C ILE A 149 -12.43 -7.34 -9.53
N ILE A 150 -12.21 -8.19 -10.54
CA ILE A 150 -13.16 -9.26 -10.90
C ILE A 150 -13.35 -10.23 -9.74
N MET A 151 -12.25 -10.65 -9.10
CA MET A 151 -12.29 -11.55 -7.94
C MET A 151 -13.02 -10.91 -6.76
N ALA A 152 -12.78 -9.63 -6.47
CA ALA A 152 -13.48 -8.90 -5.41
C ALA A 152 -14.99 -8.84 -5.66
N VAL A 153 -15.42 -8.56 -6.90
CA VAL A 153 -16.84 -8.55 -7.29
C VAL A 153 -17.48 -9.94 -7.10
N GLN A 154 -16.78 -11.01 -7.52
CA GLN A 154 -17.28 -12.38 -7.35
C GLN A 154 -17.43 -12.75 -5.87
N ARG A 155 -16.41 -12.45 -5.06
CA ARG A 155 -16.42 -12.69 -3.61
C ARG A 155 -17.57 -11.96 -2.93
N ARG A 156 -17.85 -10.71 -3.31
CA ARG A 156 -18.97 -9.93 -2.77
C ARG A 156 -20.33 -10.53 -3.14
N LYS A 157 -20.50 -11.03 -4.38
CA LYS A 157 -21.73 -11.72 -4.79
C LYS A 157 -21.97 -12.98 -3.97
N ASN A 158 -20.93 -13.76 -3.71
CA ASN A 158 -21.02 -14.97 -2.90
C ASN A 158 -21.42 -14.65 -1.46
N ARG A 159 -20.88 -13.58 -0.86
CA ARG A 159 -21.26 -13.12 0.49
C ARG A 159 -22.76 -12.77 0.59
N LYS A 160 -23.31 -12.09 -0.41
CA LYS A 160 -24.74 -11.74 -0.46
C LYS A 160 -25.66 -12.94 -0.72
N SER A 161 -25.14 -14.02 -1.29
CA SER A 161 -25.93 -15.22 -1.58
C SER A 161 -26.01 -16.18 -0.37
N VAL A 162 -25.17 -15.97 0.65
CA VAL A 162 -25.05 -16.78 1.86
C VAL A 162 -25.63 -16.08 3.10
N ALA A 163 -25.84 -14.76 3.02
CA ALA A 163 -26.47 -13.94 4.06
C ALA A 163 -27.99 -13.86 3.87
#